data_AF-A0A0K9YRH5-F1
#
_entry.id   AF-A0A0K9YRH5-F1
#
_cell.length_a   1.000
_cell.length_b   1.000
_cell.length_c   1.000
_cell.angle_alpha   90.00
_cell.angle_beta   90.00
_cell.angle_gamma   90.00
#
_symmetry.space_group_name_H-M   'P 1'
#
loop_
_entity.id
_entity.type
_entity.pdbx_description
1 polymer ?
#
loop_
_entity_poly.entity_id
_entity_poly.type
_entity_poly.pdbx_seq_one_letter_code
_entity_poly.pdbx_strand_id
1 'polypeptide(L)'
;MTKRVKVTIADFAPLKENLNNPEELALYETANGNIYDAEIEHDGYAIVDVTEEDYIELAPGEYQLMIEEWVNAGQIGELTLQTKSDPADDKALLYRSVDASGNEVQAPQSLSKQAVEMVANTWFGKKKKAEIEG
;
A
#
# COMPACT_ATOMS: atom_id res chain seq x y z
N MET A 1 -0.75 16.40 4.08
CA MET A 1 -0.27 16.17 2.70
C MET A 1 -1.04 14.99 2.17
N THR A 2 -1.74 15.19 1.05
CA THR A 2 -2.59 14.17 0.45
C THR A 2 -1.76 13.01 -0.10
N LYS A 3 -2.24 11.78 0.10
CA LYS A 3 -1.65 10.52 -0.38
C LYS A 3 -2.67 9.78 -1.22
N ARG A 4 -2.19 9.03 -2.20
CA ARG A 4 -3.03 8.12 -2.98
C ARG A 4 -3.22 6.82 -2.19
N VAL A 5 -4.46 6.42 -1.97
CA VAL A 5 -4.80 5.19 -1.25
C VAL A 5 -5.80 4.36 -2.03
N LYS A 6 -5.67 3.04 -1.96
CA LYS A 6 -6.72 2.12 -2.38
C LYS A 6 -7.49 1.68 -1.15
N VAL A 7 -8.82 1.71 -1.21
CA VAL A 7 -9.66 1.16 -0.13
C VAL A 7 -9.64 -0.37 -0.24
N THR A 8 -9.35 -1.05 0.86
CA THR A 8 -9.10 -2.50 0.89
C THR A 8 -9.74 -3.17 2.10
N ILE A 9 -10.98 -2.79 2.40
CA ILE A 9 -11.75 -3.34 3.53
C ILE A 9 -12.02 -4.82 3.27
N ALA A 10 -11.48 -5.68 4.13
CA ALA A 10 -11.62 -7.13 4.02
C ALA A 10 -12.84 -7.67 4.79
N ASP A 11 -13.24 -6.99 5.87
CA ASP A 11 -14.38 -7.35 6.69
C ASP A 11 -15.17 -6.09 7.07
N PHE A 12 -16.43 -6.05 6.67
CA PHE A 12 -17.34 -4.94 6.97
C PHE A 12 -18.10 -5.14 8.27
N ALA A 13 -17.97 -6.28 8.95
CA ALA A 13 -18.69 -6.52 10.22
C ALA A 13 -18.40 -5.44 11.28
N PRO A 14 -17.14 -5.02 11.53
CA PRO A 14 -16.86 -3.94 12.49
C PRO A 14 -17.51 -2.62 12.10
N LEU A 15 -17.54 -2.27 10.81
CA LEU A 15 -18.21 -1.07 10.33
C LEU A 15 -19.73 -1.17 10.59
N LYS A 16 -20.35 -2.30 10.25
CA LYS A 16 -21.79 -2.53 10.45
C LYS A 16 -22.23 -2.41 11.91
N GLU A 17 -21.39 -2.81 12.85
CA GLU A 17 -21.69 -2.73 14.28
C GLU A 17 -21.63 -1.30 14.83
N ASN A 18 -20.85 -0.43 14.19
CA ASN A 18 -20.59 0.94 14.68
C ASN A 18 -21.30 2.03 13.88
N LEU A 19 -21.75 1.75 12.65
CA LEU A 19 -22.48 2.70 11.82
C LEU A 19 -23.93 2.84 12.28
N ASN A 20 -24.37 4.09 12.45
CA ASN A 20 -25.73 4.42 12.85
C ASN A 20 -26.69 4.52 11.65
N ASN A 21 -26.16 4.74 10.44
CA ASN A 21 -26.94 4.87 9.20
C ASN A 21 -26.54 3.79 8.17
N PRO A 22 -27.47 2.96 7.68
CA PRO A 22 -27.20 1.99 6.61
C PRO A 22 -26.67 2.60 5.31
N GLU A 23 -26.99 3.87 5.02
CA GLU A 23 -26.52 4.57 3.83
C GLU A 23 -25.01 4.85 3.88
N GLU A 24 -24.43 5.01 5.08
CA GLU A 24 -22.99 5.20 5.24
C GLU A 24 -22.24 3.93 4.82
N LEU A 25 -22.76 2.75 5.14
CA LEU A 25 -22.15 1.48 4.73
C LEU A 25 -22.02 1.37 3.21
N ALA A 26 -23.01 1.86 2.47
CA ALA A 26 -23.00 1.82 1.01
C ALA A 26 -21.84 2.67 0.42
N LEU A 27 -21.42 3.74 1.09
CA LEU A 27 -20.24 4.53 0.70
C LEU A 27 -18.97 3.69 0.82
N TYR A 28 -18.77 3.00 1.95
CA TYR A 28 -17.62 2.11 2.15
C TYR A 28 -17.60 0.96 1.14
N GLU A 29 -18.75 0.32 0.91
CA GLU A 29 -18.88 -0.78 -0.06
C GLU A 29 -18.58 -0.31 -1.49
N THR A 30 -19.03 0.89 -1.86
CA THR A 30 -18.78 1.48 -3.19
C THR A 30 -17.33 1.93 -3.35
N ALA A 31 -16.72 2.47 -2.29
CA ALA A 31 -15.35 2.91 -2.31
C ALA A 31 -14.35 1.75 -2.36
N ASN A 32 -14.72 0.59 -1.81
CA ASN A 32 -13.81 -0.56 -1.69
C ASN A 32 -13.28 -1.02 -3.06
N GLY A 33 -11.96 -1.18 -3.15
CA GLY A 33 -11.24 -1.53 -4.38
C GLY A 33 -10.88 -0.34 -5.28
N ASN A 34 -11.37 0.87 -5.00
CA ASN A 34 -11.04 2.08 -5.77
C ASN A 34 -9.90 2.87 -5.12
N ILE A 35 -9.24 3.71 -5.94
CA ILE A 35 -8.13 4.56 -5.52
C ILE A 35 -8.60 6.00 -5.37
N TYR A 36 -8.28 6.62 -4.24
CA TYR A 36 -8.63 7.99 -3.90
C TYR A 36 -7.42 8.77 -3.42
N ASP A 37 -7.58 10.08 -3.46
CA ASP A 37 -6.77 10.99 -2.67
C ASP A 37 -7.27 10.97 -1.22
N ALA A 38 -6.33 10.89 -0.27
CA ALA A 38 -6.65 10.79 1.15
C ALA A 38 -5.73 11.65 2.01
N GLU A 39 -6.28 12.18 3.09
CA GLU A 39 -5.49 12.77 4.16
C GLU A 39 -5.20 11.71 5.22
N ILE A 40 -3.92 11.49 5.53
CA ILE A 40 -3.51 10.52 6.55
C ILE A 40 -3.30 11.27 7.86
N GLU A 41 -4.11 10.93 8.85
CA GLU A 41 -4.05 11.49 10.20
C GLU A 41 -2.86 10.94 11.00
N HIS A 42 -2.58 11.57 12.15
CA HIS A 42 -1.39 11.25 12.94
C HIS A 42 -1.44 9.85 13.57
N ASP A 43 -2.64 9.30 13.77
CA ASP A 43 -2.90 7.98 14.32
C ASP A 43 -3.02 6.90 13.23
N GLY A 44 -2.89 7.31 11.96
CA GLY A 44 -2.90 6.42 10.81
C GLY A 44 -4.28 6.19 10.20
N TYR A 45 -5.33 6.86 10.67
CA TYR A 45 -6.59 6.88 9.95
C TYR A 45 -6.45 7.67 8.64
N ALA A 46 -7.18 7.24 7.60
CA ALA A 46 -7.21 7.91 6.31
C ALA A 46 -8.60 8.48 6.04
N ILE A 47 -8.68 9.78 5.80
CA ILE A 47 -9.90 10.47 5.39
C ILE A 47 -9.94 10.52 3.87
N VAL A 48 -10.99 9.96 3.28
CA VAL A 48 -11.20 9.86 1.83
C VAL A 48 -12.50 10.56 1.46
N ASP A 49 -12.41 11.61 0.64
CA ASP A 49 -13.58 12.22 0.01
C ASP A 49 -14.07 11.31 -1.12
N VAL A 50 -15.23 10.68 -0.93
CA VAL A 50 -15.83 9.74 -1.91
C VAL A 50 -16.67 10.51 -2.93
N THR A 51 -17.35 11.56 -2.48
CA THR A 51 -18.11 12.50 -3.31
C THR A 51 -17.79 13.93 -2.87
N GLU A 52 -18.43 14.95 -3.47
CA GLU A 52 -18.28 16.35 -3.02
C GLU A 52 -18.90 16.58 -1.62
N GLU A 53 -19.83 15.73 -1.20
CA GLU A 53 -20.59 15.89 0.05
C GLU A 53 -20.28 14.79 1.07
N ASP A 54 -19.73 13.66 0.62
CA ASP A 54 -19.50 12.46 1.43
C ASP A 54 -18.02 12.11 1.53
N TYR A 55 -17.60 11.75 2.74
CA TYR A 55 -16.29 11.18 3.01
C TYR A 55 -16.42 9.90 3.83
N ILE A 56 -15.38 9.08 3.79
CA ILE A 56 -15.22 7.91 4.65
C ILE A 56 -13.91 8.01 5.43
N GLU A 57 -13.90 7.41 6.61
CA GLU A 57 -12.72 7.32 7.46
C GLU A 57 -12.27 5.85 7.52
N LEU A 58 -11.03 5.59 7.13
CA LEU A 58 -10.49 4.25 7.01
C LEU A 58 -9.46 4.01 8.10
N ALA A 59 -9.66 2.97 8.89
CA ALA A 59 -8.71 2.56 9.90
C ALA A 59 -7.40 2.04 9.27
N PRO A 60 -6.28 2.03 10.03
CA PRO A 60 -5.08 1.33 9.62
C PRO A 60 -5.39 -0.13 9.23
N GLY A 61 -5.15 -0.48 7.97
CA GLY A 61 -5.42 -1.81 7.42
C GLY A 61 -6.68 -1.92 6.55
N GLU A 62 -7.55 -0.90 6.56
CA GLU A 62 -8.69 -0.77 5.65
C GLU A 62 -8.33 -0.08 4.33
N TYR A 63 -7.08 0.34 4.20
CA TYR A 63 -6.54 0.95 2.99
C TYR A 63 -5.09 0.56 2.75
N GLN A 64 -4.65 0.77 1.52
CA GLN A 64 -3.27 0.66 1.11
C GLN A 64 -2.76 1.99 0.55
N LEU A 65 -1.60 2.45 1.01
CA LEU A 65 -0.85 3.51 0.33
C LEU A 65 -0.41 3.04 -1.06
N MET A 66 -0.75 3.81 -2.08
CA MET A 66 -0.44 3.51 -3.47
C MET A 66 0.81 4.25 -3.95
N ILE A 67 1.68 3.52 -4.62
CA ILE A 67 2.76 4.06 -5.44
C ILE A 67 2.33 3.80 -6.88
N GLU A 68 1.71 4.77 -7.55
CA GLU A 68 1.16 4.54 -8.90
C GLU A 68 2.23 4.63 -9.99
N GLU A 69 3.21 5.51 -9.77
CA GLU A 69 4.35 5.71 -10.65
C GLU A 69 5.50 4.77 -10.31
N TRP A 70 6.30 4.42 -11.33
CA TRP A 70 7.52 3.67 -11.11
C TRP A 70 8.54 4.51 -10.33
N VAL A 71 8.96 4.01 -9.18
CA VAL A 71 10.00 4.64 -8.36
C VAL A 71 11.23 3.75 -8.28
N ASN A 72 12.41 4.35 -8.16
CA ASN A 72 13.66 3.61 -8.08
C ASN A 72 13.76 2.90 -6.72
N ALA A 73 13.89 1.57 -6.76
CA ALA A 73 14.02 0.70 -5.60
C ALA A 73 15.47 0.25 -5.34
N GLY A 74 16.34 0.32 -6.36
CA GLY A 74 17.74 -0.05 -6.24
C GLY A 74 18.45 -0.21 -7.58
N GLN A 75 19.62 -0.84 -7.56
CA GLN A 75 20.42 -1.15 -8.74
C GLN A 75 20.90 -2.61 -8.72
N ILE A 76 20.95 -3.23 -9.90
CA ILE A 76 21.52 -4.56 -10.11
C ILE A 76 22.53 -4.44 -11.25
N GLY A 77 23.82 -4.35 -10.91
CA GLY A 77 24.84 -3.99 -11.89
C GLY A 77 24.55 -2.62 -12.50
N GLU A 78 24.41 -2.57 -13.83
CA GLU A 78 24.06 -1.34 -14.58
C GLU A 78 22.55 -1.09 -14.69
N LEU A 79 21.72 -2.04 -14.23
CA LEU A 79 20.27 -1.93 -14.33
C LEU A 79 19.69 -1.19 -13.11
N THR A 80 18.66 -0.39 -13.35
CA THR A 80 17.85 0.21 -12.28
C THR A 80 16.65 -0.67 -11.98
N LEU A 81 16.51 -1.10 -10.73
CA LEU A 81 15.31 -1.78 -10.25
C LEU A 81 14.28 -0.72 -9.89
N GLN A 82 13.09 -0.81 -10.48
CA GLN A 82 11.95 0.06 -10.18
C GLN A 82 10.82 -0.74 -9.55
N THR A 83 10.05 -0.09 -8.69
CA THR A 83 8.88 -0.66 -8.04
C THR A 83 7.69 0.27 -8.14
N LYS A 84 6.49 -0.31 -8.10
CA LYS A 84 5.23 0.40 -7.84
C LYS A 84 4.23 -0.53 -7.17
N SER A 85 3.08 -0.03 -6.73
CA SER A 85 1.99 -0.88 -6.24
C SER A 85 1.47 -1.78 -7.37
N ASP A 86 1.13 -3.03 -7.04
CA ASP A 86 0.39 -3.88 -7.96
C ASP A 86 -1.10 -3.47 -7.94
N PRO A 87 -1.68 -3.01 -9.06
CA PRO A 87 -3.10 -2.64 -9.09
C PRO A 87 -4.05 -3.83 -8.90
N ALA A 88 -3.59 -5.06 -9.19
CA ALA A 88 -4.38 -6.27 -9.11
C ALA A 88 -4.23 -7.03 -7.78
N ASP A 89 -3.19 -6.74 -7.00
CA ASP A 89 -2.93 -7.38 -5.70
C ASP A 89 -2.44 -6.38 -4.65
N ASP A 90 -3.31 -6.09 -3.69
CA ASP A 90 -3.07 -5.10 -2.64
C ASP A 90 -2.00 -5.54 -1.62
N LYS A 91 -1.60 -6.82 -1.69
CA LYS A 91 -0.55 -7.39 -0.85
C LYS A 91 0.76 -7.51 -1.61
N ALA A 92 0.85 -7.01 -2.83
CA ALA A 92 2.03 -7.09 -3.67
C ALA A 92 2.54 -5.74 -4.18
N LEU A 93 3.77 -5.76 -4.67
CA LEU A 93 4.42 -4.70 -5.41
C LEU A 93 4.89 -5.27 -6.74
N LEU A 94 4.75 -4.49 -7.82
CA LEU A 94 5.35 -4.81 -9.10
C LEU A 94 6.79 -4.33 -9.13
N TYR A 95 7.70 -5.17 -9.59
CA TYR A 95 9.10 -4.86 -9.80
C TYR A 95 9.50 -5.08 -11.25
N ARG A 96 10.25 -4.14 -11.83
CA ARG A 96 10.86 -4.28 -13.15
C ARG A 96 12.30 -3.81 -13.14
N SER A 97 13.08 -4.22 -14.13
CA SER A 97 14.44 -3.68 -14.35
C SER A 97 14.50 -2.91 -15.65
N VAL A 98 15.10 -1.72 -15.59
CA VAL A 98 15.33 -0.86 -16.75
C VAL A 98 16.81 -0.60 -16.95
N ASP A 99 17.22 -0.36 -18.20
CA ASP A 99 18.57 0.08 -18.54
C ASP A 99 18.80 1.57 -18.21
N ALA A 100 20.00 2.08 -18.48
CA ALA A 100 20.35 3.49 -18.25
C ALA A 100 19.53 4.49 -19.09
N SER A 101 18.90 4.02 -20.18
CA SER A 101 18.00 4.83 -21.02
C SER A 101 16.54 4.74 -20.56
N GLY A 102 16.24 3.94 -19.54
CA GLY A 102 14.89 3.70 -19.03
C GLY A 102 14.11 2.64 -19.81
N ASN A 103 14.75 1.90 -20.73
CA ASN A 103 14.09 0.82 -21.46
C ASN A 103 13.93 -0.40 -20.55
N GLU A 104 12.78 -1.05 -20.63
CA GLU A 104 12.51 -2.27 -19.89
C GLU A 104 13.37 -3.42 -20.39
N VAL A 105 14.16 -4.00 -19.48
CA VAL A 105 15.01 -5.18 -19.74
C VAL A 105 14.37 -6.43 -19.17
N GLN A 106 13.65 -6.31 -18.05
CA GLN A 106 12.88 -7.38 -17.44
C GLN A 106 11.45 -6.93 -17.19
N ALA A 107 10.49 -7.75 -17.65
CA ALA A 107 9.08 -7.47 -17.51
C ALA A 107 8.64 -7.39 -16.03
N PRO A 108 7.63 -6.56 -15.71
CA PRO A 108 7.12 -6.44 -14.35
C PRO A 108 6.74 -7.79 -13.74
N GLN A 109 7.24 -8.04 -12.53
CA GLN A 109 6.91 -9.22 -11.72
C GLN A 109 6.22 -8.77 -10.44
N SER A 110 5.11 -9.41 -10.08
CA SER A 110 4.41 -9.17 -8.83
C SER A 110 5.05 -9.96 -7.70
N LEU A 111 5.43 -9.27 -6.63
CA LEU A 111 6.03 -9.85 -5.45
C LEU A 111 5.26 -9.42 -4.21
N SER A 112 4.88 -10.38 -3.36
CA SER A 112 4.21 -10.06 -2.10
C SER A 112 5.09 -9.16 -1.22
N LYS A 113 4.47 -8.18 -0.58
CA LYS A 113 5.11 -7.25 0.37
C LYS A 113 5.79 -8.00 1.51
N GLN A 114 5.16 -9.08 1.98
CA GLN A 114 5.73 -9.94 3.01
C GLN A 114 7.03 -10.61 2.56
N ALA A 115 7.10 -11.10 1.32
CA ALA A 115 8.34 -11.66 0.79
C ALA A 115 9.44 -10.60 0.66
N VAL A 116 9.09 -9.40 0.15
CA VAL A 116 10.01 -8.27 0.05
C VAL A 116 10.55 -7.88 1.43
N GLU A 117 9.68 -7.75 2.43
CA GLU A 117 10.04 -7.42 3.80
C GLU A 117 10.93 -8.50 4.44
N MET A 118 10.60 -9.77 4.25
CA MET A 118 11.41 -10.89 4.76
C MET A 118 12.82 -10.90 4.14
N VAL A 119 12.94 -10.66 2.83
CA VAL A 119 14.23 -10.52 2.16
C VAL A 119 14.98 -9.30 2.72
N ALA A 120 14.33 -8.14 2.82
CA ALA A 120 14.95 -6.93 3.36
C ALA A 120 15.45 -7.15 4.80
N ASN A 121 14.66 -7.79 5.66
CA ASN A 121 15.03 -8.11 7.03
C ASN A 121 16.14 -9.16 7.13
N THR A 122 16.18 -10.13 6.22
CA THR A 122 17.23 -11.17 6.23
C THR A 122 18.59 -10.61 5.81
N TRP A 123 18.61 -9.74 4.80
CA TRP A 123 19.84 -9.20 4.20
C TRP A 123 20.32 -7.92 4.87
N PHE A 124 19.41 -7.06 5.31
CA PHE A 124 19.70 -5.74 5.87
C PHE A 124 19.22 -5.56 7.31
N GLY A 125 18.50 -6.54 7.87
CA GLY A 125 18.13 -6.52 9.28
C GLY A 125 19.38 -6.57 10.14
N LYS A 126 19.62 -5.50 10.90
CA LYS A 126 20.62 -5.50 11.96
C LYS A 126 20.30 -6.70 12.86
N LYS A 127 21.22 -7.66 12.96
CA LYS A 127 21.15 -8.67 14.02
C LYS A 127 20.90 -7.92 15.32
N LYS A 128 19.74 -8.11 15.94
CA LYS A 128 19.51 -7.63 17.31
C LYS A 128 20.69 -8.17 18.10
N LYS A 129 21.47 -7.24 18.67
CA LYS A 129 22.58 -7.53 19.56
C LYS A 129 22.03 -8.57 20.54
N ALA A 130 22.60 -9.78 20.52
CA ALA A 130 22.19 -10.85 21.42
C ALA A 130 22.12 -10.24 22.83
N GLU A 131 21.02 -10.47 23.53
CA GLU A 131 20.89 -10.24 24.95
C GLU A 131 22.02 -11.04 25.63
N ILE A 132 23.17 -10.38 25.79
CA ILE A 132 24.11 -10.70 26.84
C ILE A 132 23.57 -9.92 28.02
N GLU A 133 23.02 -10.65 28.98
CA GLU A 133 22.91 -10.38 30.43
C GLU A 133 21.52 -10.71 30.98
N GLY A 134 21.51 -11.74 31.83
CA GLY A 134 20.41 -12.32 32.57
C GLY A 134 20.84 -13.67 33.11
#